data_AF-A0A3L7ZCA0-F1
#
_entry.id   AF-A0A3L7ZCA0-F1
#
_cell.length_a   1.000
_cell.length_b   1.000
_cell.length_c   1.000
_cell.angle_alpha   90.00
_cell.angle_beta   90.00
_cell.angle_gamma   90.00
#
_symmetry.space_group_name_H-M   'P 1'
#
loop_
_entity.id
_entity.type
_entity.pdbx_description
1 polymer ?
#
loop_
_entity_poly.entity_id
_entity_poly.type
_entity_poly.pdbx_seq_one_letter_code
_entity_poly.pdbx_strand_id
1 'polypeptide(L)'
;MKDYNDFYLYYGSGKPICNYIDSDGNKLTDGYLVRCLEKKFSGVQKLYKETSAYIHLSEQHLYAIAKVNKQDTKSRKVNISVGNYDIFTETQKRTFIQSMISVNHLVLKCLMSWCNEKEYLKTINHG
;
A
#
# COMPACT_ATOMS: atom_id res chain seq x y z
N MET A 1 8.22 17.94 -15.63
CA MET A 1 6.79 17.61 -15.67
C MET A 1 6.24 18.01 -17.03
N LYS A 2 5.81 17.06 -17.88
CA LYS A 2 5.57 17.36 -19.31
C LYS A 2 4.15 17.81 -19.66
N ASP A 3 3.13 17.45 -18.89
CA ASP A 3 1.81 18.11 -18.87
C ASP A 3 0.96 17.49 -17.75
N TYR A 4 0.42 18.28 -16.81
CA TYR A 4 -0.52 17.77 -15.80
C TYR A 4 -1.85 17.33 -16.42
N ASN A 5 -2.20 17.96 -17.54
CA ASN A 5 -3.45 17.74 -18.24
C ASN A 5 -3.44 16.37 -18.95
N ASP A 6 -2.29 15.94 -19.46
CA ASP A 6 -2.13 14.64 -20.11
C ASP A 6 -2.42 13.48 -19.15
N PHE A 7 -1.84 13.50 -17.94
CA PHE A 7 -2.14 12.49 -16.92
C PHE A 7 -3.63 12.47 -16.54
N TYR A 8 -4.24 13.65 -16.37
CA TYR A 8 -5.66 13.77 -16.02
C TYR A 8 -6.57 13.21 -17.12
N LEU A 9 -6.28 13.54 -18.38
CA LEU A 9 -7.01 13.03 -19.54
C LEU A 9 -6.82 11.52 -19.70
N TYR A 10 -5.60 11.01 -19.49
CA TYR A 10 -5.32 9.58 -19.50
C TYR A 10 -6.13 8.84 -18.44
N TYR A 11 -6.14 9.35 -17.20
CA TYR A 11 -6.95 8.81 -16.11
C TYR A 11 -8.44 8.85 -16.43
N GLY A 12 -8.94 10.00 -16.91
CA GLY A 12 -10.35 10.19 -17.29
C GLY A 12 -10.81 9.28 -18.43
N SER A 13 -9.89 8.80 -19.27
CA SER A 13 -10.20 7.84 -20.33
C SER A 13 -10.40 6.39 -19.85
N GLY A 14 -10.26 6.12 -18.55
CA GLY A 14 -10.44 4.79 -17.96
C GLY A 14 -9.28 3.82 -18.23
N LYS A 15 -8.16 4.30 -18.77
CA LYS A 15 -6.97 3.48 -19.02
C LYS A 15 -6.30 3.11 -17.70
N PRO A 16 -5.73 1.89 -17.58
CA PRO A 16 -4.99 1.51 -16.38
C PRO A 16 -3.82 2.47 -16.11
N ILE A 17 -3.79 3.06 -14.92
CA ILE A 17 -2.75 4.00 -14.49
C ILE A 17 -1.37 3.34 -14.54
N CYS A 18 -1.27 2.04 -14.24
CA CYS A 18 -0.02 1.30 -14.28
C CYS A 18 0.66 1.26 -15.66
N ASN A 19 -0.07 1.59 -16.73
CA ASN A 19 0.46 1.69 -18.08
C ASN A 19 0.86 3.12 -18.48
N TYR A 20 0.52 4.12 -17.67
CA TYR A 20 0.97 5.50 -17.88
C TYR A 20 2.48 5.59 -17.69
N ILE A 21 3.15 6.33 -18.56
CA ILE A 21 4.60 6.52 -18.56
C ILE A 21 4.89 7.91 -18.02
N ASP A 22 5.72 7.99 -16.97
CA ASP A 22 6.13 9.27 -16.40
C ASP A 22 7.18 10.00 -17.26
N SER A 23 7.62 11.18 -16.79
CA SER A 23 8.62 11.96 -17.50
C SER A 23 9.99 11.29 -17.60
N ASP A 24 10.25 10.28 -16.77
CA ASP A 24 11.51 9.55 -16.69
C ASP A 24 11.46 8.25 -17.52
N GLY A 25 10.36 8.02 -18.25
CA GLY A 25 10.16 6.84 -19.10
C GLY A 25 9.70 5.59 -18.33
N ASN A 26 9.31 5.73 -17.06
CA ASN A 26 8.90 4.60 -16.22
C ASN A 26 7.38 4.44 -16.19
N LYS A 27 6.92 3.19 -16.23
CA LYS A 27 5.51 2.87 -15.98
C LYS A 27 5.14 3.08 -14.52
N LEU A 28 3.97 3.68 -14.26
CA LEU A 28 3.42 3.90 -12.92
C LEU A 28 2.88 2.62 -12.23
N THR A 29 3.64 1.53 -12.30
CA THR A 29 3.32 0.29 -11.56
C THR A 29 3.40 0.52 -10.05
N ASP A 30 2.62 -0.22 -9.27
CA ASP A 30 2.67 -0.15 -7.80
C ASP A 30 4.09 -0.27 -7.27
N GLY A 31 4.87 -1.24 -7.79
CA GLY A 31 6.25 -1.45 -7.37
C GLY A 31 7.16 -0.25 -7.68
N TYR A 32 6.93 0.45 -8.78
CA TYR A 32 7.65 1.69 -9.08
C TYR A 32 7.24 2.82 -8.14
N LEU A 33 5.94 3.03 -7.94
CA LEU A 33 5.41 4.07 -7.06
C LEU A 33 5.87 3.86 -5.60
N VAL A 34 5.89 2.62 -5.12
CA VAL A 34 6.40 2.27 -3.79
C VAL A 34 7.88 2.62 -3.65
N ARG A 35 8.72 2.34 -4.67
CA ARG A 35 10.13 2.75 -4.64
C ARG A 35 10.30 4.27 -4.65
N CYS A 36 9.46 4.99 -5.37
CA CYS A 36 9.47 6.45 -5.37
C CYS A 36 9.07 7.03 -4.00
N LEU A 37 8.06 6.43 -3.36
CA LEU A 37 7.62 6.83 -2.02
C LEU A 37 8.63 6.45 -0.94
N GLU A 38 9.30 5.30 -1.02
CA GLU A 38 10.35 4.89 -0.07
C GLU A 38 11.48 5.93 0.01
N LYS A 39 11.86 6.52 -1.13
CA LYS A 39 12.86 7.61 -1.18
C LYS A 39 12.42 8.86 -0.41
N LYS A 40 11.11 9.12 -0.31
CA LYS A 40 10.54 10.30 0.37
C LYS A 40 10.13 10.00 1.81
N PHE A 41 9.68 8.78 2.06
CA PHE A 41 9.13 8.31 3.32
C PHE A 41 9.64 6.89 3.55
N SER A 42 10.64 6.75 4.41
CA SER A 42 11.20 5.43 4.71
C SER A 42 10.15 4.51 5.36
N GLY A 43 10.15 3.24 5.00
CA GLY A 43 9.26 2.21 5.53
C GLY A 43 7.98 1.98 4.72
N VAL A 44 7.77 2.73 3.64
CA VAL A 44 6.61 2.56 2.74
C VAL A 44 6.65 1.21 2.05
N GLN A 45 7.82 0.71 1.67
CA GLN A 45 7.92 -0.61 1.04
C GLN A 45 7.52 -1.74 2.00
N LYS A 46 7.95 -1.65 3.26
CA LYS A 46 7.53 -2.59 4.31
C LYS A 46 6.03 -2.49 4.54
N LEU A 47 5.51 -1.27 4.67
CA LEU A 47 4.09 -1.00 4.87
C LEU A 47 3.24 -1.57 3.73
N TYR A 48 3.60 -1.32 2.47
CA TYR A 48 2.91 -1.87 1.29
C TYR A 48 2.90 -3.39 1.31
N LYS A 49 4.05 -4.03 1.56
CA LYS A 49 4.13 -5.50 1.61
C LYS A 49 3.24 -6.08 2.71
N GLU A 50 3.25 -5.47 3.89
CA GLU A 50 2.45 -5.92 5.02
C GLU A 50 0.96 -5.73 4.76
N THR A 51 0.52 -4.54 4.33
CA THR A 51 -0.91 -4.24 4.13
C THR A 51 -1.49 -4.96 2.92
N SER A 52 -0.78 -5.02 1.79
CA SER A 52 -1.24 -5.76 0.61
C SER A 52 -1.39 -7.26 0.87
N ALA A 53 -0.57 -7.84 1.75
CA ALA A 53 -0.70 -9.24 2.14
C ALA A 53 -2.00 -9.54 2.92
N TYR A 54 -2.62 -8.55 3.57
CA TYR A 54 -3.92 -8.73 4.24
C TYR A 54 -5.13 -8.56 3.30
N ILE A 55 -4.93 -7.95 2.13
CA ILE A 55 -6.02 -7.69 1.16
C ILE A 55 -6.02 -8.75 0.06
N HIS A 56 -4.83 -9.13 -0.42
CA HIS A 56 -4.68 -10.28 -1.30
C HIS A 56 -4.79 -11.55 -0.45
N LEU A 57 -5.48 -12.58 -0.96
CA LEU A 57 -5.62 -13.90 -0.35
C LEU A 57 -4.25 -14.62 -0.22
N SER A 58 -3.40 -14.11 0.67
CA SER A 58 -2.01 -14.50 0.86
C SER A 58 -1.86 -15.51 1.99
N GLU A 59 -0.62 -15.89 2.28
CA GLU A 59 -0.24 -16.69 3.45
C GLU A 59 -0.80 -16.15 4.78
N GLN A 60 -1.06 -14.84 4.89
CA GLN A 60 -1.67 -14.25 6.08
C GLN A 60 -3.09 -14.79 6.33
N HIS A 61 -3.86 -15.03 5.27
CA HIS A 61 -5.17 -15.68 5.39
C HIS A 61 -5.04 -17.14 5.80
N LEU A 62 -4.04 -17.85 5.28
CA LEU A 62 -3.77 -19.24 5.65
C LEU A 62 -3.36 -19.34 7.13
N TYR A 63 -2.48 -18.46 7.62
CA TYR A 63 -2.11 -18.40 9.03
C TYR A 63 -3.27 -17.98 9.93
N ALA A 64 -4.20 -17.17 9.43
CA ALA A 64 -5.39 -16.78 10.17
C ALA A 64 -6.36 -17.95 10.42
N ILE A 65 -6.31 -19.00 9.61
CA ILE A 65 -7.20 -20.17 9.71
C ILE A 65 -6.48 -21.45 10.12
N ALA A 66 -5.15 -21.52 10.02
CA ALA A 66 -4.35 -22.71 10.30
C ALA A 66 -3.61 -22.61 11.64
N LYS A 67 -3.92 -23.51 12.59
CA LYS A 67 -3.13 -23.75 13.80
C LYS A 67 -2.18 -24.93 13.61
N VAL A 68 -0.88 -24.67 13.63
CA VAL A 68 0.14 -25.71 13.72
C VAL A 68 0.39 -26.00 15.20
N ASN A 69 0.17 -27.24 15.61
CA ASN A 69 0.36 -27.64 17.00
C ASN A 69 1.86 -27.87 17.26
N LYS A 70 2.55 -26.85 17.79
CA LYS A 70 4.03 -26.86 17.99
C LYS A 70 4.52 -27.94 18.99
N GLN A 71 3.61 -28.56 19.74
CA GLN A 71 3.93 -29.55 20.78
C GLN A 71 3.95 -31.00 20.24
N ASP A 72 3.45 -31.25 19.03
CA ASP A 72 3.47 -32.59 18.41
C ASP A 72 4.59 -32.68 17.36
N THR A 73 5.79 -33.03 17.82
CA THR A 73 6.98 -33.18 16.95
C THR A 73 7.00 -34.50 16.17
N LYS A 74 6.11 -35.45 16.48
CA LYS A 74 6.03 -36.76 15.82
C LYS A 74 4.97 -36.82 14.73
N SER A 75 3.85 -36.11 14.89
CA SER A 75 2.82 -36.01 13.87
C SER A 75 2.53 -34.53 13.57
N ARG A 76 2.99 -34.04 12.40
CA ARG A 76 2.78 -32.66 11.95
C ARG A 76 1.30 -32.46 11.57
N LYS A 77 0.43 -32.35 12.57
CA LYS A 77 -1.00 -32.09 12.41
C LYS A 77 -1.24 -30.59 12.26
N VAL A 78 -1.82 -30.20 11.13
CA VAL A 78 -2.29 -28.84 10.85
C VAL A 78 -3.80 -28.83 11.02
N ASN A 79 -4.31 -28.00 11.94
CA ASN A 79 -5.76 -27.82 12.11
C ASN A 79 -6.17 -26.56 11.36
N ILE A 80 -7.12 -26.68 10.42
CA ILE A 80 -7.68 -25.55 9.68
C ILE A 80 -9.11 -25.33 10.20
N SER A 81 -9.39 -24.13 10.69
CA SER A 81 -10.72 -23.72 11.14
C SER A 81 -11.35 -22.78 10.10
N VAL A 82 -12.51 -23.17 9.58
CA VAL A 82 -13.31 -22.33 8.67
C VAL A 82 -14.59 -21.95 9.39
N GLY A 83 -14.77 -20.66 9.69
CA GLY A 83 -15.90 -20.14 10.45
C GLY A 83 -15.72 -18.66 10.84
N ASN A 84 -16.63 -18.12 11.64
CA ASN A 84 -16.68 -16.71 12.05
C ASN A 84 -15.66 -16.32 13.16
N TYR A 85 -14.50 -16.95 13.17
CA TYR A 85 -13.45 -16.71 14.17
C TYR A 85 -12.16 -16.35 13.46
N ASP A 86 -11.67 -15.13 13.70
CA ASP A 86 -10.31 -14.78 13.32
C ASP A 86 -9.33 -15.29 14.39
N ILE A 87 -8.37 -16.13 14.00
CA ILE A 87 -7.37 -16.68 14.96
C ILE A 87 -6.26 -15.64 15.21
N PHE A 88 -6.45 -14.39 14.81
CA PHE A 88 -5.49 -13.32 15.05
C PHE A 88 -5.40 -13.00 16.54
N THR A 89 -4.18 -12.97 17.03
CA THR A 89 -3.88 -12.46 18.37
C THR A 89 -4.22 -10.97 18.46
N GLU A 90 -4.52 -10.48 19.66
CA GLU A 90 -4.73 -9.05 19.92
C GLU A 90 -3.55 -8.18 19.43
N THR A 91 -2.32 -8.71 19.54
CA THR A 91 -1.12 -8.06 19.00
C THR A 91 -1.18 -7.90 17.49
N GLN A 92 -1.55 -8.94 16.74
CA GLN A 92 -1.71 -8.87 15.28
C GLN A 92 -2.79 -7.87 14.88
N LYS A 93 -3.93 -7.85 15.59
CA LYS A 93 -4.99 -6.87 15.38
C LYS A 93 -4.50 -5.43 15.59
N ARG A 94 -3.75 -5.17 16.67
CA ARG A 94 -3.13 -3.85 16.93
C ARG A 94 -2.12 -3.46 15.87
N THR A 95 -1.25 -4.37 15.45
CA THR A 95 -0.27 -4.11 14.38
C THR A 95 -0.98 -3.74 13.08
N PHE A 96 -2.04 -4.45 12.71
CA PHE A 96 -2.83 -4.12 11.53
C PHE A 96 -3.42 -2.70 11.59
N ILE A 97 -4.06 -2.34 12.71
CA ILE A 97 -4.62 -1.00 12.91
C ILE A 97 -3.52 0.07 12.80
N GLN A 98 -2.36 -0.18 13.43
CA GLN A 98 -1.23 0.76 13.39
C GLN A 98 -0.69 0.94 11.97
N SER A 99 -0.61 -0.15 11.18
CA SER A 99 -0.24 -0.08 9.77
C SER A 99 -1.24 0.74 8.96
N MET A 100 -2.55 0.55 9.17
CA MET A 100 -3.57 1.36 8.49
C MET A 100 -3.52 2.85 8.87
N ILE A 101 -3.26 3.18 10.13
CA ILE A 101 -3.01 4.57 10.56
C ILE A 101 -1.80 5.14 9.83
N SER A 102 -0.74 4.35 9.65
CA SER A 102 0.48 4.77 8.96
C SER A 102 0.23 5.05 7.47
N VAL A 103 -0.61 4.22 6.82
CA VAL A 103 -1.06 4.46 5.44
C VAL A 103 -1.83 5.78 5.35
N ASN A 104 -2.76 6.03 6.26
CA ASN A 104 -3.54 7.28 6.26
C ASN A 104 -2.65 8.52 6.41
N HIS A 105 -1.67 8.47 7.30
CA HIS A 105 -0.70 9.56 7.43
C HIS A 105 0.09 9.80 6.14
N LEU A 106 0.47 8.74 5.41
CA LEU A 106 1.17 8.87 4.13
C LEU A 106 0.28 9.53 3.07
N VAL A 107 -1.00 9.14 2.98
CA VAL A 107 -1.97 9.76 2.07
C VAL A 107 -2.13 11.24 2.37
N LEU A 108 -2.32 11.59 3.66
CA LEU A 108 -2.43 12.99 4.08
C LEU A 108 -1.17 13.79 3.75
N LYS A 109 0.03 13.22 3.94
CA LYS A 109 1.29 13.87 3.54
C LYS A 109 1.37 14.10 2.04
N CYS A 110 0.92 13.17 1.22
CA CYS A 110 0.85 13.34 -0.24
C CYS A 110 -0.11 14.48 -0.63
N LEU A 111 -1.30 14.51 -0.01
CA LEU A 111 -2.30 15.58 -0.22
C LEU A 111 -1.78 16.95 0.18
N MET A 112 -1.18 17.08 1.37
CA MET A 112 -0.59 18.34 1.82
C MET A 112 0.55 18.80 0.90
N SER A 113 1.41 17.87 0.47
CA SER A 113 2.49 18.18 -0.49
C SER A 113 1.92 18.72 -1.81
N TRP A 114 0.81 18.15 -2.28
CA TRP A 114 0.11 18.62 -3.48
C TRP A 114 -0.53 20.00 -3.31
N CYS A 115 -1.18 20.25 -2.17
CA CYS A 115 -1.74 21.56 -1.86
C CYS A 115 -0.63 22.64 -1.85
N ASN A 116 0.50 22.36 -1.20
CA ASN A 116 1.64 23.27 -1.14
C ASN A 116 2.21 23.56 -2.53
N GLU A 117 2.36 22.52 -3.37
CA GLU A 117 2.78 22.68 -4.77
C GLU A 117 1.81 23.58 -5.54
N LYS A 118 0.48 23.40 -5.37
CA LYS A 118 -0.51 24.24 -6.04
C LYS A 118 -0.45 25.69 -5.61
N GLU A 119 -0.25 25.98 -4.33
CA GLU A 119 -0.05 27.35 -3.86
C GLU A 119 1.25 27.95 -4.41
N TYR A 120 2.34 27.20 -4.43
CA TYR A 120 3.60 27.63 -5.04
C TYR A 120 3.45 27.94 -6.54
N LEU A 121 2.75 27.11 -7.29
CA LEU A 121 2.51 27.34 -8.72
C LEU A 121 1.68 28.61 -8.98
N LYS A 122 0.84 29.04 -8.03
CA LYS A 122 0.11 30.33 -8.15
C LYS A 122 1.04 31.52 -7.97
N THR A 123 2.04 31.44 -7.09
CA THR A 123 2.95 32.57 -6.84
C THR A 123 3.88 32.83 -8.01
N ILE A 124 4.31 31.80 -8.74
CA ILE A 124 5.18 31.94 -9.92
C ILE A 124 4.45 32.34 -11.20
N ASN A 125 3.14 32.07 -11.32
CA ASN A 125 2.34 32.44 -12.50
C ASN A 125 1.73 33.85 -12.42
N HIS A 126 1.98 34.57 -11.31
CA HIS A 126 1.59 35.97 -11.10
C HIS A 126 2.79 36.92 -10.96
N GLY A 127 3.99 36.46 -11.35
CA GLY A 127 5.24 37.25 -11.40
C GLY A 127 5.73 37.47 -12.82
#